data_AF-A0A139PAI7-F1
#
_entry.id   AF-A0A139PAI7-F1
#
_cell.length_a   1.000
_cell.length_b   1.000
_cell.length_c   1.000
_cell.angle_alpha   90.00
_cell.angle_beta   90.00
_cell.angle_gamma   90.00
#
_symmetry.space_group_name_H-M   'P 1'
#
loop_
_entity.id
_entity.type
_entity.pdbx_description
1 polymer ?
#
loop_
_entity_poly.entity_id
_entity_poly.type
_entity_poly.pdbx_seq_one_letter_code
_entity_poly.pdbx_strand_id
1 'polypeptide(L)'
;MVFLLILGGLFLLFLTVRMMGKDYANPVFIYLAVWLIASISTAFYSSRWGEEISLITVIIILIGNAVFLMGVLLSSNLFAERKLEIKLSQIKVSNLCVLLVLLFFAFAIRFVYSELVYLAAQSKQLPGGVFRTIELARHMTTNYDFSLSRLSLNLLRINFSLGIVFFYFFCESLFSGQDSIFYKGKLLLISMISLGISLLSTGRTELLGLISGYAILYILFFSKYYSWKDRRYGKKLFRMLLTIGLVFLGLFMVIGTFVLNRVDSQAELGILDNLIKYMGSPIQALDYYLKNPSLYDNNQVFGENTLIAVYGTLKSLGLSSYDLTPFLPVIHFNGDKTNVYTIYYYFIKDFGYFSVLILQLVYGFFYGSFYYSIKKRYFTPLKAIVFALFAYPLVISFFQETLLSLLTTHINRIVYAFAIYIAIDLFSRVRFTTRGRKVSV
;
A
#
# COMPACT_ATOMS: atom_id res chain seq x y z
N MET A 1 -8.34 -26.39 11.01
CA MET A 1 -9.24 -25.20 10.89
C MET A 1 -8.95 -24.25 9.70
N VAL A 2 -7.70 -24.05 9.27
CA VAL A 2 -7.35 -23.12 8.16
C VAL A 2 -8.14 -23.35 6.86
N PHE A 3 -8.46 -24.60 6.53
CA PHE A 3 -9.27 -24.91 5.34
C PHE A 3 -10.69 -24.31 5.39
N LEU A 4 -11.30 -24.18 6.58
CA LEU A 4 -12.59 -23.51 6.72
C LEU A 4 -12.48 -22.01 6.41
N LEU A 5 -11.37 -21.38 6.83
CA LEU A 5 -11.09 -19.99 6.49
C LEU A 5 -10.92 -19.81 4.97
N ILE A 6 -10.22 -20.72 4.29
CA ILE A 6 -10.06 -20.72 2.83
C ILE A 6 -11.41 -20.90 2.13
N LEU A 7 -12.21 -21.89 2.54
CA LEU A 7 -13.53 -22.16 1.96
C LEU A 7 -14.47 -20.97 2.17
N GLY A 8 -14.49 -20.38 3.37
CA GLY A 8 -15.26 -19.17 3.65
C GLY A 8 -14.80 -17.96 2.83
N GLY A 9 -13.48 -17.77 2.68
CA GLY A 9 -12.91 -16.72 1.83
C GLY A 9 -13.27 -16.88 0.36
N LEU A 10 -13.20 -18.11 -0.17
CA LEU A 10 -13.64 -18.45 -1.53
C LEU A 10 -15.14 -18.18 -1.72
N PHE A 11 -15.95 -18.53 -0.73
CA PHE A 11 -17.39 -18.26 -0.74
C PHE A 11 -17.68 -16.75 -0.79
N LEU A 12 -17.04 -15.94 0.05
CA LEU A 12 -17.18 -14.48 0.04
C LEU A 12 -16.71 -13.85 -1.28
N LEU A 13 -15.62 -14.35 -1.87
CA LEU A 13 -15.15 -13.92 -3.19
C LEU A 13 -16.15 -14.27 -4.29
N PHE A 14 -16.69 -15.50 -4.27
CA PHE A 14 -17.72 -15.92 -5.20
C PHE A 14 -18.96 -15.03 -5.12
N LEU A 15 -19.46 -14.77 -3.90
CA LEU A 15 -20.56 -13.84 -3.65
C LEU A 15 -20.23 -12.45 -4.20
N THR A 16 -19.05 -11.91 -3.92
CA THR A 16 -18.61 -10.60 -4.41
C THR A 16 -18.60 -10.54 -5.93
N VAL A 17 -18.05 -11.55 -6.61
CA VAL A 17 -18.01 -11.59 -8.08
C VAL A 17 -19.42 -11.64 -8.67
N ARG A 18 -20.36 -12.34 -8.03
CA ARG A 18 -21.78 -12.40 -8.42
C ARG A 18 -22.48 -11.06 -8.21
N MET A 19 -22.39 -10.48 -7.01
CA MET A 19 -23.05 -9.23 -6.63
C MET A 19 -22.52 -8.02 -7.41
N MET A 20 -21.21 -7.96 -7.65
CA MET A 20 -20.55 -6.85 -8.34
C MET A 20 -20.47 -7.03 -9.87
N GLY A 21 -21.05 -8.10 -10.42
CA GLY A 21 -21.09 -8.34 -11.87
C GLY A 21 -19.72 -8.48 -12.52
N LYS A 22 -18.76 -9.13 -11.85
CA LYS A 22 -17.35 -9.32 -12.29
C LYS A 22 -16.53 -8.02 -12.37
N ASP A 23 -16.87 -7.04 -11.54
CA ASP A 23 -16.07 -5.83 -11.36
C ASP A 23 -14.88 -6.08 -10.40
N TYR A 24 -13.78 -6.56 -10.96
CA TYR A 24 -12.56 -6.86 -10.20
C TYR A 24 -11.80 -5.62 -9.71
N ALA A 25 -12.22 -4.41 -10.11
CA ALA A 25 -11.69 -3.17 -9.57
C ALA A 25 -12.38 -2.74 -8.27
N ASN A 26 -13.49 -3.38 -7.90
CA ASN A 26 -14.19 -3.10 -6.66
C ASN A 26 -13.27 -3.40 -5.45
N PRO A 27 -13.19 -2.52 -4.44
CA PRO A 27 -12.28 -2.69 -3.31
C PRO A 27 -12.52 -4.00 -2.53
N VAL A 28 -13.75 -4.53 -2.48
CA VAL A 28 -14.01 -5.82 -1.81
C VAL A 28 -13.29 -6.96 -2.50
N PHE A 29 -13.25 -6.98 -3.84
CA PHE A 29 -12.56 -8.05 -4.54
C PHE A 29 -11.08 -8.06 -4.19
N ILE A 30 -10.44 -6.89 -4.20
CA ILE A 30 -9.02 -6.73 -3.88
C ILE A 30 -8.75 -7.12 -2.43
N TYR A 31 -9.56 -6.63 -1.50
CA TYR A 31 -9.48 -6.94 -0.08
C TYR A 31 -9.61 -8.45 0.18
N LEU A 32 -10.67 -9.09 -0.31
CA LEU A 32 -10.88 -10.52 -0.10
C LEU A 32 -9.82 -11.38 -0.81
N ALA A 33 -9.29 -10.94 -1.96
CA ALA A 33 -8.23 -11.64 -2.66
C ALA A 33 -6.93 -11.69 -1.83
N VAL A 34 -6.52 -10.57 -1.21
CA VAL A 34 -5.31 -10.57 -0.36
C VAL A 34 -5.50 -11.43 0.89
N TRP A 35 -6.70 -11.44 1.48
CA TRP A 35 -7.04 -12.31 2.61
C TRP A 35 -7.05 -13.79 2.23
N LEU A 36 -7.53 -14.14 1.03
CA LEU A 36 -7.46 -15.50 0.53
C LEU A 36 -6.00 -15.95 0.35
N ILE A 37 -5.14 -15.09 -0.23
CA ILE A 37 -3.73 -15.41 -0.39
C ILE A 37 -3.06 -15.61 0.98
N ALA A 38 -3.31 -14.72 1.95
CA ALA A 38 -2.81 -14.86 3.31
C ALA A 38 -3.27 -16.19 3.96
N SER A 39 -4.55 -16.54 3.79
CA SER A 39 -5.11 -17.79 4.33
C SER A 39 -4.48 -19.04 3.71
N ILE A 40 -4.23 -19.03 2.40
CA ILE A 40 -3.51 -20.09 1.70
C ILE A 40 -2.06 -20.16 2.22
N SER A 41 -1.39 -19.03 2.40
CA SER A 41 -0.04 -18.97 2.96
C SER A 41 0.03 -19.52 4.38
N THR A 42 -0.96 -19.24 5.23
CA THR A 42 -1.07 -19.83 6.57
C THR A 42 -1.26 -21.35 6.49
N ALA A 43 -2.04 -21.86 5.53
CA ALA A 43 -2.25 -23.31 5.39
C ALA A 43 -0.96 -24.07 5.05
N PHE A 44 -0.09 -23.48 4.21
CA PHE A 44 1.21 -24.08 3.87
C PHE A 44 2.15 -24.22 5.07
N TYR A 45 2.01 -23.37 6.10
CA TYR A 45 2.94 -23.29 7.22
C TYR A 45 2.38 -23.73 8.57
N SER A 46 1.05 -23.88 8.71
CA SER A 46 0.42 -24.25 9.98
C SER A 46 0.93 -25.59 10.53
N SER A 47 1.25 -26.56 9.67
CA SER A 47 1.86 -27.83 10.09
C SER A 47 3.28 -27.67 10.63
N ARG A 48 4.09 -26.74 10.07
CA ARG A 48 5.47 -26.47 10.51
C ARG A 48 5.51 -25.68 11.81
N TRP A 49 4.60 -24.73 12.00
CA TRP A 49 4.48 -23.98 13.25
C TRP A 49 3.95 -24.84 14.41
N GLY A 50 3.45 -26.06 14.12
CA GLY A 50 2.98 -27.00 15.14
C GLY A 50 1.71 -26.55 15.87
N GLU A 51 1.05 -25.50 15.37
CA GLU A 51 -0.13 -24.92 15.98
C GLU A 51 -1.25 -24.77 14.94
N GLU A 52 -2.39 -25.39 15.23
CA GLU A 52 -3.60 -25.14 14.47
C GLU A 52 -4.25 -23.82 14.88
N ILE A 53 -4.74 -23.07 13.90
CA ILE A 53 -5.56 -21.88 14.18
C ILE A 53 -6.87 -22.29 14.88
N SER A 54 -7.30 -21.50 15.86
CA SER A 54 -8.57 -21.71 16.57
C SER A 54 -9.79 -21.36 15.70
N LEU A 55 -10.94 -21.94 16.06
CA LEU A 55 -12.23 -21.61 15.44
C LEU A 55 -12.61 -20.13 15.65
N ILE A 56 -12.24 -19.55 16.80
CA ILE A 56 -12.51 -18.14 17.12
C ILE A 56 -11.83 -17.22 16.10
N THR A 57 -10.56 -17.49 15.77
CA THR A 57 -9.82 -16.74 14.74
C THR A 57 -10.51 -16.83 13.37
N VAL A 58 -10.95 -18.02 12.97
CA VAL A 58 -11.68 -18.22 11.70
C VAL A 58 -12.97 -17.40 11.69
N ILE A 59 -13.75 -17.43 12.78
CA ILE A 59 -15.01 -16.69 12.91
C ILE A 59 -14.77 -15.18 12.81
N ILE A 60 -13.79 -14.64 13.55
CA ILE A 60 -13.47 -13.22 13.55
C ILE A 60 -13.10 -12.73 12.14
N ILE A 61 -12.21 -13.46 11.45
CA ILE A 61 -11.78 -13.07 10.11
C ILE A 61 -12.93 -13.14 9.12
N LEU A 62 -13.71 -14.24 9.11
CA LEU A 62 -14.82 -14.39 8.17
C LEU A 62 -15.94 -13.36 8.41
N ILE A 63 -16.31 -13.13 9.66
CA ILE A 63 -17.31 -12.11 10.01
C ILE A 63 -16.80 -10.72 9.64
N GLY A 64 -15.56 -10.37 10.02
CA GLY A 64 -14.96 -9.09 9.68
C GLY A 64 -14.91 -8.85 8.17
N ASN A 65 -14.50 -9.84 7.40
CA ASN A 65 -14.47 -9.79 5.93
C ASN A 65 -15.87 -9.63 5.32
N ALA A 66 -16.88 -10.32 5.86
CA ALA A 66 -18.27 -10.18 5.43
C ALA A 66 -18.83 -8.79 5.75
N VAL A 67 -18.47 -8.22 6.90
CA VAL A 67 -18.89 -6.87 7.31
C VAL A 67 -18.21 -5.80 6.47
N PHE A 68 -16.94 -5.99 6.07
CA PHE A 68 -16.29 -5.12 5.08
C PHE A 68 -17.04 -5.12 3.73
N LEU A 69 -17.41 -6.31 3.23
CA LEU A 69 -18.26 -6.45 2.03
C LEU A 69 -19.59 -5.70 2.20
N MET A 70 -20.25 -5.85 3.36
CA MET A 70 -21.49 -5.13 3.69
C MET A 70 -21.29 -3.62 3.62
N GLY A 71 -20.21 -3.07 4.20
CA GLY A 71 -19.90 -1.64 4.14
C GLY A 71 -19.77 -1.13 2.70
N VAL A 72 -19.08 -1.87 1.84
CA VAL A 72 -18.96 -1.50 0.43
C VAL A 72 -20.31 -1.58 -0.29
N LEU A 73 -21.13 -2.60 -0.01
CA LEU A 73 -22.48 -2.72 -0.59
C LEU A 73 -23.37 -1.54 -0.20
N LEU A 74 -23.40 -1.16 1.08
CA LEU A 74 -24.17 -0.01 1.57
C LEU A 74 -23.75 1.28 0.86
N SER A 75 -22.45 1.48 0.64
CA SER A 75 -21.94 2.66 -0.05
C SER A 75 -22.34 2.75 -1.53
N SER A 76 -22.67 1.61 -2.15
CA SER A 76 -23.01 1.56 -3.58
C SER A 76 -24.29 2.34 -3.91
N ASN A 77 -25.19 2.47 -2.94
CA ASN A 77 -26.48 3.14 -3.08
C ASN A 77 -26.40 4.66 -2.86
N LEU A 78 -25.28 5.18 -2.34
CA LEU A 78 -25.09 6.63 -2.07
C LEU A 78 -24.98 7.46 -3.35
N PHE A 79 -24.61 6.84 -4.45
CA PHE A 79 -24.26 7.52 -5.69
C PHE A 79 -25.20 7.08 -6.81
N ALA A 80 -26.08 7.99 -7.23
CA ALA A 80 -26.80 7.85 -8.49
C ALA A 80 -25.81 7.95 -9.67
N GLU A 81 -26.06 7.16 -10.72
CA GLU A 81 -25.29 7.25 -11.95
C GLU A 81 -25.52 8.62 -12.61
N ARG A 82 -24.44 9.38 -12.83
CA ARG A 82 -24.50 10.63 -13.60
C ARG A 82 -23.66 10.48 -14.85
N LYS A 83 -24.32 10.54 -16.01
CA LYS A 83 -23.69 10.61 -17.34
C LYS A 83 -23.44 12.07 -17.69
N LEU A 84 -22.41 12.69 -17.12
CA LEU A 84 -21.94 13.98 -17.62
C LEU A 84 -20.58 13.77 -18.28
N GLU A 85 -20.56 13.93 -19.60
CA GLU A 85 -19.33 13.97 -20.39
C GLU A 85 -18.59 15.29 -20.12
N ILE A 86 -17.89 15.36 -18.99
CA ILE A 86 -16.92 16.43 -18.82
C ILE A 86 -15.78 16.14 -19.81
N LYS A 87 -15.69 16.94 -20.87
CA LYS A 87 -14.45 17.07 -21.66
C LYS A 87 -13.40 17.71 -20.75
N LEU A 88 -12.75 16.91 -19.92
CA LEU A 88 -11.56 17.33 -19.19
C LEU A 88 -10.50 17.66 -20.24
N SER A 89 -10.08 18.93 -20.30
CA SER A 89 -8.88 19.31 -21.05
C SER A 89 -7.71 18.49 -20.51
N GLN A 90 -7.08 17.68 -21.35
CA GLN A 90 -5.93 16.88 -20.93
C GLN A 90 -4.78 17.80 -20.54
N ILE A 91 -4.37 17.70 -19.27
CA ILE A 91 -3.21 18.42 -18.74
C ILE A 91 -1.96 17.67 -19.20
N LYS A 92 -1.08 18.34 -19.94
CA LYS A 92 0.22 17.78 -20.33
C LYS A 92 1.31 18.26 -19.38
N VAL A 93 2.15 17.32 -18.95
CA VAL A 93 3.29 17.60 -18.09
C VAL A 93 4.40 18.24 -18.91
N SER A 94 4.72 19.50 -18.59
CA SER A 94 5.77 20.27 -19.29
C SER A 94 7.17 19.74 -18.98
N ASN A 95 8.12 19.98 -19.88
CA ASN A 95 9.53 19.58 -19.67
C ASN A 95 10.18 20.33 -18.49
N LEU A 96 9.76 21.57 -18.22
CA LEU A 96 10.21 22.30 -17.03
C LEU A 96 9.80 21.58 -15.74
N CYS A 97 8.55 21.13 -15.66
CA CYS A 97 8.08 20.37 -14.50
C CYS A 97 8.90 19.09 -14.31
N VAL A 98 9.19 18.36 -15.40
CA VAL A 98 10.06 17.18 -15.35
C VAL A 98 11.45 17.51 -14.84
N LEU A 99 12.07 18.60 -15.33
CA LEU A 99 13.38 19.05 -14.87
C LEU A 99 13.38 19.36 -13.37
N LEU A 100 12.39 20.09 -12.88
CA LEU A 100 12.27 20.42 -11.45
C LEU A 100 12.12 19.16 -10.58
N VAL A 101 11.37 18.16 -11.05
CA VAL A 101 11.22 16.88 -10.36
C VAL A 101 12.52 16.09 -10.33
N LEU A 102 13.29 16.09 -11.42
CA LEU A 102 14.62 15.45 -11.44
C LEU A 102 15.61 16.14 -10.50
N LEU A 103 15.59 17.48 -10.42
CA LEU A 103 16.38 18.23 -9.45
C LEU A 103 15.97 17.90 -8.01
N PHE A 104 14.66 17.81 -7.74
CA PHE A 104 14.15 17.35 -6.45
C PHE A 104 14.64 15.93 -6.12
N PHE A 105 14.59 14.99 -7.07
CA PHE A 105 15.08 13.63 -6.86
C PHE A 105 16.57 13.58 -6.54
N ALA A 106 17.40 14.35 -7.25
CA ALA A 106 18.83 14.45 -6.95
C ALA A 106 19.07 14.98 -5.52
N PHE A 107 18.34 16.02 -5.12
CA PHE A 107 18.39 16.56 -3.76
C PHE A 107 17.94 15.55 -2.71
N ALA A 108 16.78 14.91 -2.93
CA ALA A 108 16.21 13.94 -2.00
C ALA A 108 17.13 12.72 -1.80
N ILE A 109 17.67 12.16 -2.89
CA ILE A 109 18.63 11.05 -2.83
C ILE A 109 19.86 11.49 -2.04
N ARG A 110 20.47 12.63 -2.38
CA ARG A 110 21.69 13.11 -1.71
C ARG A 110 21.50 13.30 -0.22
N PHE A 111 20.37 13.90 0.19
CA PHE A 111 20.08 14.21 1.58
C PHE A 111 19.75 12.96 2.39
N VAL A 112 18.77 12.18 1.93
CA VAL A 112 18.33 10.95 2.63
C VAL A 112 19.48 9.96 2.70
N TYR A 113 20.23 9.77 1.62
CA TYR A 113 21.36 8.83 1.63
C TYR A 113 22.47 9.25 2.59
N SER A 114 22.81 10.54 2.71
CA SER A 114 23.79 10.96 3.72
C SER A 114 23.34 10.70 5.14
N GLU A 115 22.05 10.85 5.42
CA GLU A 115 21.51 10.51 6.73
C GLU A 115 21.56 9.00 6.99
N LEU A 116 21.26 8.17 5.98
CA LEU A 116 21.43 6.72 6.10
C LEU A 116 22.88 6.32 6.36
N VAL A 117 23.85 6.97 5.71
CA VAL A 117 25.28 6.74 5.98
C VAL A 117 25.64 7.11 7.40
N TYR A 118 25.14 8.24 7.90
CA TYR A 118 25.32 8.65 9.30
C TYR A 118 24.77 7.60 10.27
N LEU A 119 23.52 7.16 10.07
CA LEU A 119 22.88 6.13 10.88
C LEU A 119 23.64 4.80 10.80
N ALA A 120 24.05 4.38 9.61
CA ALA A 120 24.83 3.16 9.42
C ALA A 120 26.17 3.23 10.16
N ALA A 121 26.85 4.38 10.17
CA ALA A 121 28.10 4.56 10.91
C ALA A 121 27.92 4.38 12.43
N GLN A 122 26.74 4.67 12.97
CA GLN A 122 26.44 4.42 14.40
C GLN A 122 26.42 2.94 14.76
N SER A 123 26.25 2.05 13.79
CA SER A 123 26.31 0.59 14.02
C SER A 123 27.72 0.08 14.31
N LYS A 124 28.76 0.91 14.16
CA LYS A 124 30.18 0.56 14.27
C LYS A 124 30.65 -0.55 13.31
N GLN A 125 29.81 -0.93 12.34
CA GLN A 125 30.17 -1.84 11.26
C GLN A 125 30.60 -1.03 10.05
N LEU A 126 31.53 -1.56 9.24
CA LEU A 126 31.98 -0.87 8.03
C LEU A 126 30.78 -0.62 7.09
N PRO A 127 30.50 0.65 6.73
CA PRO A 127 29.51 0.95 5.71
C PRO A 127 29.95 0.30 4.40
N GLY A 128 29.13 -0.61 3.88
CA GLY A 128 29.33 -1.23 2.56
C GLY A 128 28.63 -0.45 1.45
N GLY A 129 28.31 -1.14 0.34
CA GLY A 129 27.47 -0.57 -0.72
C GLY A 129 26.06 -0.17 -0.23
N VAL A 130 25.28 0.47 -1.10
CA VAL A 130 23.98 1.10 -0.78
C VAL A 130 23.06 0.18 0.04
N PHE A 131 22.92 -1.09 -0.34
CA PHE A 131 22.05 -2.05 0.37
C PHE A 131 22.52 -2.35 1.80
N ARG A 132 23.83 -2.47 2.03
CA ARG A 132 24.39 -2.69 3.38
C ARG A 132 24.16 -1.45 4.25
N THR A 133 24.35 -0.26 3.70
CA THR A 133 24.06 0.99 4.39
C THR A 133 22.59 1.08 4.82
N ILE A 134 21.65 0.73 3.93
CA ILE A 134 20.22 0.69 4.27
C ILE A 134 19.92 -0.33 5.37
N GLU A 135 20.54 -1.52 5.29
CA GLU A 135 20.38 -2.58 6.30
C GLU A 135 20.87 -2.13 7.69
N LEU A 136 22.07 -1.55 7.76
CA LEU A 136 22.66 -1.05 9.01
C LEU A 136 21.88 0.12 9.58
N ALA A 137 21.47 1.08 8.74
CA ALA A 137 20.60 2.17 9.16
C ALA A 137 19.27 1.65 9.73
N ARG A 138 18.66 0.64 9.09
CA ARG A 138 17.44 -0.01 9.60
C ARG A 138 17.67 -0.67 10.94
N HIS A 139 18.80 -1.36 11.13
CA HIS A 139 19.14 -1.98 12.39
C HIS A 139 19.20 -0.95 13.52
N MET A 140 19.79 0.22 13.25
CA MET A 140 19.83 1.33 14.20
C MET A 140 18.44 1.90 14.50
N THR A 141 17.57 2.07 13.50
CA THR A 141 16.24 2.64 13.72
C THR A 141 15.22 1.67 14.32
N THR A 142 15.51 0.36 14.29
CA THR A 142 14.59 -0.67 14.82
C THR A 142 14.97 -1.12 16.23
N ASN A 143 16.27 -1.19 16.53
CA ASN A 143 16.75 -1.74 17.81
C ASN A 143 17.32 -0.68 18.75
N TYR A 144 17.44 0.57 18.29
CA TYR A 144 17.97 1.68 19.08
C TYR A 144 17.12 2.93 18.83
N ASP A 145 17.22 3.92 19.71
CA ASP A 145 16.44 5.17 19.65
C ASP A 145 16.96 6.16 18.59
N PHE A 146 17.37 5.64 17.43
CA PHE A 146 17.69 6.44 16.26
C PHE A 146 16.48 6.55 15.33
N SER A 147 16.30 7.71 14.72
CA SER A 147 15.22 7.92 13.75
C SER A 147 15.71 8.79 12.59
N LEU A 148 15.06 8.65 11.44
CA LEU A 148 15.26 9.59 10.34
C LEU A 148 14.71 10.96 10.72
N SER A 149 15.41 12.00 10.31
CA SER A 149 15.03 13.39 10.48
C SER A 149 13.66 13.65 9.86
N ARG A 150 12.95 14.62 10.44
CA ARG A 150 11.66 15.09 9.92
C ARG A 150 11.75 15.52 8.46
N LEU A 151 12.90 16.08 8.05
CA LEU A 151 13.14 16.48 6.67
C LEU A 151 13.20 15.25 5.75
N SER A 152 14.03 14.24 6.05
CA SER A 152 14.10 13.01 5.25
C SER A 152 12.76 12.28 5.14
N LEU A 153 12.01 12.20 6.25
CA LEU A 153 10.67 11.61 6.24
C LEU A 153 9.72 12.37 5.31
N ASN A 154 9.76 13.71 5.29
CA ASN A 154 8.93 14.50 4.38
C ASN A 154 9.41 14.42 2.93
N LEU A 155 10.72 14.35 2.66
CA LEU A 155 11.26 14.11 1.31
C LEU A 155 10.77 12.78 0.74
N LEU A 156 10.75 11.72 1.56
CA LEU A 156 10.21 10.42 1.18
C LEU A 156 8.69 10.48 0.91
N ARG A 157 7.92 11.22 1.71
CA ARG A 157 6.47 11.42 1.50
C ARG A 157 6.17 12.23 0.23
N ILE A 158 6.97 13.26 -0.07
CA ILE A 158 6.87 14.03 -1.31
C ILE A 158 7.22 13.13 -2.50
N ASN A 159 8.29 12.32 -2.39
CA ASN A 159 8.63 11.31 -3.40
C ASN A 159 7.46 10.36 -3.66
N PHE A 160 6.86 9.81 -2.60
CA PHE A 160 5.69 8.92 -2.73
C PHE A 160 4.56 9.58 -3.53
N SER A 161 4.27 10.84 -3.21
CA SER A 161 3.20 11.62 -3.86
C SER A 161 3.52 11.92 -5.32
N LEU A 162 4.77 12.29 -5.63
CA LEU A 162 5.27 12.46 -7.00
C LEU A 162 5.10 11.18 -7.81
N GLY A 163 5.53 10.04 -7.26
CA GLY A 163 5.38 8.75 -7.90
C GLY A 163 3.93 8.47 -8.32
N ILE A 164 2.98 8.65 -7.41
CA ILE A 164 1.55 8.41 -7.68
C ILE A 164 0.99 9.39 -8.72
N VAL A 165 1.31 10.68 -8.63
CA VAL A 165 0.80 11.69 -9.56
C VAL A 165 1.38 11.49 -10.98
N PHE A 166 2.67 11.20 -11.10
CA PHE A 166 3.28 10.93 -12.42
C PHE A 166 2.77 9.62 -13.02
N PHE A 167 2.54 8.60 -12.19
CA PHE A 167 1.94 7.34 -12.67
C PHE A 167 0.48 7.52 -13.10
N TYR A 168 -0.26 8.44 -12.47
CA TYR A 168 -1.58 8.85 -12.94
C TYR A 168 -1.51 9.42 -14.37
N PHE A 169 -0.62 10.38 -14.62
CA PHE A 169 -0.45 10.97 -15.96
C PHE A 169 0.05 9.95 -16.98
N PHE A 170 0.91 9.00 -16.55
CA PHE A 170 1.30 7.87 -17.39
C PHE A 170 0.09 7.03 -17.79
N CYS A 171 -0.77 6.66 -16.85
CA CYS A 171 -2.00 5.91 -17.15
C CYS A 171 -2.94 6.71 -18.06
N GLU A 172 -3.15 8.00 -17.79
CA GLU A 172 -3.98 8.85 -18.64
C GLU A 172 -3.47 8.87 -20.09
N SER A 173 -2.17 9.05 -20.27
CA SER A 173 -1.49 9.04 -21.57
C SER A 173 -1.56 7.67 -22.26
N LEU A 174 -1.36 6.58 -21.50
CA LEU A 174 -1.41 5.21 -22.00
C LEU A 174 -2.79 4.85 -22.54
N PHE A 175 -3.85 5.12 -21.77
CA PHE A 175 -5.21 4.72 -22.11
C PHE A 175 -5.93 5.70 -23.03
N SER A 176 -5.55 6.98 -23.08
CA SER A 176 -6.10 7.93 -24.06
C SER A 176 -5.61 7.65 -25.48
N GLY A 177 -4.40 7.09 -25.62
CA GLY A 177 -3.81 6.74 -26.91
C GLY A 177 -3.28 7.91 -27.74
N GLN A 178 -3.41 9.16 -27.26
CA GLN A 178 -3.14 10.37 -28.05
C GLN A 178 -1.67 10.81 -28.03
N ASP A 179 -0.88 10.32 -27.07
CA ASP A 179 0.50 10.76 -26.89
C ASP A 179 1.54 9.78 -27.47
N SER A 180 2.71 10.33 -27.79
CA SER A 180 3.86 9.58 -28.29
C SER A 180 4.44 8.62 -27.24
N ILE A 181 5.09 7.55 -27.72
CA ILE A 181 5.76 6.57 -26.86
C ILE A 181 6.84 7.21 -25.97
N PHE A 182 7.56 8.20 -26.48
CA PHE A 182 8.57 8.94 -25.71
C PHE A 182 7.98 9.72 -24.54
N TYR A 183 6.82 10.36 -24.74
CA TYR A 183 6.15 11.07 -23.67
C TYR A 183 5.66 10.11 -22.57
N LYS A 184 5.07 8.98 -22.96
CA LYS A 184 4.66 7.91 -22.03
C LYS A 184 5.86 7.34 -21.26
N GLY A 185 6.95 7.04 -21.96
CA GLY A 185 8.19 6.52 -21.37
C GLY A 185 8.80 7.49 -20.36
N LYS A 186 8.77 8.80 -20.63
CA LYS A 186 9.23 9.84 -19.69
C LYS A 186 8.44 9.84 -18.39
N LEU A 187 7.11 9.77 -18.45
CA LEU A 187 6.26 9.73 -17.26
C LEU A 187 6.44 8.43 -16.45
N LEU A 188 6.57 7.30 -17.16
CA LEU A 188 6.87 6.02 -16.54
C LEU A 188 8.23 6.04 -15.85
N LEU A 189 9.26 6.59 -16.49
CA LEU A 189 10.61 6.69 -15.94
C LEU A 189 10.63 7.46 -14.61
N ILE A 190 9.94 8.60 -14.53
CA ILE A 190 9.83 9.38 -13.29
C ILE A 190 9.17 8.56 -12.18
N SER A 191 8.13 7.80 -12.52
CA SER A 191 7.47 6.88 -11.58
C SER A 191 8.41 5.75 -11.12
N MET A 192 9.22 5.19 -12.02
CA MET A 192 10.20 4.15 -11.67
C MET A 192 11.36 4.67 -10.82
N ILE A 193 11.84 5.90 -11.06
CA ILE A 193 12.83 6.55 -10.20
C ILE A 193 12.25 6.75 -8.79
N SER A 194 10.98 7.15 -8.69
CA SER A 194 10.30 7.31 -7.40
C SER A 194 10.22 6.00 -6.60
N LEU A 195 9.96 4.87 -7.28
CA LEU A 195 10.07 3.53 -6.68
C LEU A 195 11.49 3.26 -6.17
N GLY A 196 12.52 3.58 -6.95
CA GLY A 196 13.91 3.43 -6.52
C GLY A 196 14.23 4.24 -5.25
N ILE A 197 13.80 5.50 -5.18
CA ILE A 197 13.99 6.37 -4.01
C ILE A 197 13.28 5.81 -2.78
N SER A 198 12.12 5.14 -2.94
CA SER A 198 11.39 4.55 -1.81
C SER A 198 12.18 3.48 -1.05
N LEU A 199 13.19 2.85 -1.67
CA LEU A 199 14.11 1.91 -1.03
C LEU A 199 14.96 2.58 0.08
N LEU A 200 15.18 3.89 -0.02
CA LEU A 200 15.93 4.67 0.98
C LEU A 200 15.13 4.87 2.28
N SER A 201 13.85 4.51 2.32
CA SER A 201 13.03 4.63 3.53
C SER A 201 13.41 3.65 4.64
N THR A 202 14.35 2.72 4.40
CA THR A 202 14.74 1.57 5.26
C THR A 202 13.63 0.53 5.48
N GLY A 203 12.36 0.95 5.34
CA GLY A 203 11.15 0.14 5.39
C GLY A 203 10.73 -0.43 4.04
N ARG A 204 9.87 -1.46 4.07
CA ARG A 204 9.18 -1.96 2.86
C ARG A 204 7.86 -1.23 2.59
N THR A 205 7.34 -0.52 3.59
CA THR A 205 6.05 0.18 3.58
C THR A 205 5.94 1.20 2.44
N GLU A 206 6.94 2.05 2.22
CA GLU A 206 6.91 3.06 1.15
C GLU A 206 6.88 2.40 -0.24
N LEU A 207 7.76 1.42 -0.47
CA LEU A 207 7.83 0.69 -1.74
C LEU A 207 6.53 -0.07 -2.04
N LEU A 208 6.07 -0.88 -1.08
CA LEU A 208 4.82 -1.64 -1.23
C LEU A 208 3.63 -0.70 -1.41
N GLY A 209 3.64 0.47 -0.77
CA GLY A 209 2.59 1.45 -0.94
C GLY A 209 2.56 2.06 -2.35
N LEU A 210 3.72 2.39 -2.93
CA LEU A 210 3.80 2.87 -4.31
C LEU A 210 3.35 1.80 -5.30
N ILE A 211 3.82 0.56 -5.15
CA ILE A 211 3.41 -0.57 -5.99
C ILE A 211 1.89 -0.77 -5.92
N SER A 212 1.32 -0.73 -4.72
CA SER A 212 -0.13 -0.86 -4.51
C SER A 212 -0.89 0.28 -5.19
N GLY A 213 -0.42 1.52 -5.04
CA GLY A 213 -1.03 2.68 -5.68
C GLY A 213 -0.95 2.63 -7.21
N TYR A 214 0.17 2.19 -7.78
CA TYR A 214 0.33 2.00 -9.22
C TYR A 214 -0.62 0.93 -9.76
N ALA A 215 -0.71 -0.21 -9.06
CA ALA A 215 -1.65 -1.26 -9.41
C ALA A 215 -3.09 -0.74 -9.41
N ILE A 216 -3.51 -0.01 -8.37
CA ILE A 216 -4.85 0.58 -8.28
C ILE A 216 -5.12 1.60 -9.39
N LEU A 217 -4.18 2.51 -9.68
CA LEU A 217 -4.34 3.46 -10.79
C LEU A 217 -4.54 2.73 -12.11
N TYR A 218 -3.69 1.75 -12.41
CA TYR A 218 -3.82 0.96 -13.63
C TYR A 218 -5.18 0.25 -13.71
N ILE A 219 -5.60 -0.41 -12.61
CA ILE A 219 -6.89 -1.11 -12.50
C ILE A 219 -8.05 -0.13 -12.73
N LEU A 220 -8.01 1.06 -12.13
CA LEU A 220 -9.04 2.09 -12.29
C LEU A 220 -9.13 2.58 -13.73
N PHE A 221 -8.00 2.89 -14.38
CA PHE A 221 -7.99 3.33 -15.77
C PHE A 221 -8.44 2.21 -16.73
N PHE A 222 -7.96 0.99 -16.55
CA PHE A 222 -8.42 -0.17 -17.33
C PHE A 222 -9.93 -0.34 -17.19
N SER A 223 -10.45 -0.16 -15.97
CA SER A 223 -11.88 -0.33 -15.71
C SER A 223 -12.72 0.79 -16.30
N LYS A 224 -12.26 2.04 -16.19
CA LYS A 224 -12.87 3.22 -16.81
C LYS A 224 -13.04 3.05 -18.32
N TYR A 225 -11.98 2.64 -19.01
CA TYR A 225 -11.97 2.57 -20.47
C TYR A 225 -12.66 1.30 -21.00
N TYR A 226 -12.59 0.19 -20.25
CA TYR A 226 -13.05 -1.12 -20.73
C TYR A 226 -14.05 -1.81 -19.80
N SER A 227 -13.64 -2.16 -18.57
CA SER A 227 -14.38 -3.10 -17.70
C SER A 227 -15.75 -2.61 -17.22
N TRP A 228 -15.89 -1.30 -16.95
CA TRP A 228 -17.16 -0.74 -16.47
C TRP A 228 -18.23 -0.70 -17.56
N LYS A 229 -17.84 -0.65 -18.84
CA LYS A 229 -18.77 -0.69 -19.98
C LYS A 229 -19.09 -2.12 -20.40
N ASP A 230 -18.11 -3.02 -20.40
CA ASP A 230 -18.28 -4.41 -20.82
C ASP A 230 -17.60 -5.39 -19.84
N ARG A 231 -18.44 -6.21 -19.19
CA ARG A 231 -18.04 -7.22 -18.19
C ARG A 231 -17.06 -8.27 -18.73
N ARG A 232 -16.95 -8.46 -20.05
CA ARG A 232 -15.96 -9.37 -20.67
C ARG A 232 -14.53 -8.87 -20.40
N TYR A 233 -14.33 -7.56 -20.36
CA TYR A 233 -13.04 -6.97 -20.02
C TYR A 233 -12.69 -7.14 -18.54
N GLY A 234 -13.67 -7.32 -17.66
CA GLY A 234 -13.41 -7.74 -16.28
C GLY A 234 -12.62 -9.05 -16.22
N LYS A 235 -13.02 -10.08 -16.99
CA LYS A 235 -12.24 -11.33 -17.08
C LYS A 235 -10.82 -11.12 -17.63
N LYS A 236 -10.65 -10.18 -18.56
CA LYS A 236 -9.33 -9.82 -19.11
C LYS A 236 -8.46 -9.16 -18.05
N LEU A 237 -9.02 -8.24 -17.26
CA LEU A 237 -8.37 -7.61 -16.11
C LEU A 237 -7.94 -8.67 -15.10
N PHE A 238 -8.82 -9.59 -14.71
CA PHE A 238 -8.50 -10.66 -13.77
C PHE A 238 -7.33 -11.53 -14.26
N ARG A 239 -7.36 -11.99 -15.52
CA ARG A 239 -6.26 -12.78 -16.11
C ARG A 239 -4.94 -12.01 -16.10
N MET A 240 -4.97 -10.73 -16.43
CA MET A 240 -3.78 -9.88 -16.43
C MET A 240 -3.23 -9.67 -15.02
N LEU A 241 -4.08 -9.43 -14.02
CA LEU A 241 -3.66 -9.34 -12.62
C LEU A 241 -3.02 -10.64 -12.13
N LEU A 242 -3.58 -11.79 -12.52
CA LEU A 242 -3.00 -13.10 -12.24
C LEU A 242 -1.62 -13.24 -12.89
N THR A 243 -1.48 -12.88 -14.17
CA THR A 243 -0.19 -12.92 -14.88
C THR A 243 0.85 -12.00 -14.24
N ILE A 244 0.49 -10.75 -13.91
CA ILE A 244 1.38 -9.80 -13.22
C ILE A 244 1.81 -10.36 -11.87
N GLY A 245 0.88 -10.93 -11.10
CA GLY A 245 1.17 -11.58 -9.82
C GLY A 245 2.16 -12.74 -9.96
N LEU A 246 1.97 -13.62 -10.95
CA LEU A 246 2.87 -14.74 -11.22
C LEU A 246 4.26 -14.28 -11.68
N VAL A 247 4.34 -13.27 -12.55
CA VAL A 247 5.63 -12.68 -12.97
C VAL A 247 6.34 -12.04 -11.79
N PHE A 248 5.61 -11.32 -10.93
CA PHE A 248 6.17 -10.73 -9.71
C PHE A 248 6.72 -11.80 -8.76
N LEU A 249 5.99 -12.90 -8.56
CA LEU A 249 6.47 -14.04 -7.76
C LEU A 249 7.73 -14.68 -8.38
N GLY A 250 7.76 -14.85 -9.69
CA GLY A 250 8.95 -15.34 -10.41
C GLY A 250 10.17 -14.43 -10.23
N LEU A 251 9.98 -13.11 -10.42
CA LEU A 251 11.05 -12.12 -10.19
C LEU A 251 11.50 -12.09 -8.73
N PHE A 252 10.57 -12.19 -7.78
CA PHE A 252 10.90 -12.26 -6.36
C PHE A 252 11.75 -13.48 -6.03
N MET A 253 11.43 -14.64 -6.61
CA MET A 253 12.26 -15.85 -6.47
C MET A 253 13.65 -15.64 -7.04
N VAL A 254 13.77 -15.16 -8.29
CA VAL A 254 15.07 -14.91 -8.95
C VAL A 254 15.94 -13.92 -8.16
N ILE A 255 15.37 -12.81 -7.70
CA ILE A 255 16.10 -11.82 -6.89
C ILE A 255 16.54 -12.44 -5.57
N GLY A 256 15.65 -13.17 -4.89
CA GLY A 256 16.03 -13.83 -3.66
C GLY A 256 17.19 -14.81 -3.85
N THR A 257 17.14 -15.63 -4.92
CA THR A 257 18.07 -16.77 -5.09
C THR A 257 19.41 -16.29 -5.57
N PHE A 258 19.42 -15.45 -6.60
CA PHE A 258 20.64 -15.05 -7.29
C PHE A 258 21.24 -13.74 -6.76
N VAL A 259 20.44 -12.86 -6.14
CA VAL A 259 20.92 -11.54 -5.69
C VAL A 259 21.14 -11.50 -4.18
N LEU A 260 20.22 -12.08 -3.41
CA LEU A 260 20.26 -11.99 -1.94
C LEU A 260 20.91 -13.20 -1.27
N ASN A 261 21.19 -14.27 -2.01
CA ASN A 261 21.76 -15.53 -1.52
C ASN A 261 21.02 -16.08 -0.27
N ARG A 262 19.70 -15.87 -0.22
CA ARG A 262 18.82 -16.22 0.92
C ARG A 262 18.24 -17.62 0.81
N VAL A 263 19.00 -18.56 0.25
CA VAL A 263 18.61 -19.97 0.26
C VAL A 263 19.10 -20.54 1.57
N ASP A 264 18.20 -20.63 2.55
CA ASP A 264 18.49 -21.34 3.78
C ASP A 264 18.60 -22.84 3.46
N SER A 265 19.64 -23.51 3.95
CA SER A 265 19.90 -24.92 3.62
C SER A 265 18.83 -25.87 4.17
N GLN A 266 17.95 -25.37 5.04
CA GLN A 266 16.81 -26.08 5.62
C GLN A 266 15.45 -25.74 4.97
N ALA A 267 15.39 -24.86 3.96
CA ALA A 267 14.13 -24.45 3.33
C ALA A 267 13.70 -25.43 2.22
N GLU A 268 12.61 -26.18 2.42
CA GLU A 268 12.11 -27.14 1.41
C GLU A 268 11.57 -26.44 0.14
N LEU A 269 11.06 -25.21 0.25
CA LEU A 269 10.62 -24.37 -0.89
C LEU A 269 11.60 -23.20 -1.19
N GLY A 270 12.78 -23.22 -0.58
CA GLY A 270 13.81 -22.19 -0.76
C GLY A 270 13.35 -20.79 -0.32
N ILE A 271 13.10 -19.89 -1.27
CA ILE A 271 12.83 -18.46 -1.02
C ILE A 271 11.35 -18.15 -0.91
N LEU A 272 10.52 -19.02 -1.49
CA LEU A 272 9.08 -18.98 -1.29
C LEU A 272 8.73 -19.15 0.19
N ASP A 273 9.51 -19.92 0.93
CA ASP A 273 9.35 -20.11 2.38
C ASP A 273 9.30 -18.76 3.12
N ASN A 274 10.24 -17.86 2.85
CA ASN A 274 10.24 -16.52 3.44
C ASN A 274 8.99 -15.72 3.07
N LEU A 275 8.61 -15.68 1.79
CA LEU A 275 7.44 -14.92 1.34
C LEU A 275 6.16 -15.47 1.97
N ILE A 276 5.96 -16.78 1.90
CA ILE A 276 4.78 -17.48 2.43
C ILE A 276 4.70 -17.29 3.94
N LYS A 277 5.81 -17.40 4.67
CA LYS A 277 5.89 -17.09 6.10
C LYS A 277 5.47 -15.66 6.41
N TYR A 278 5.95 -14.67 5.67
CA TYR A 278 5.53 -13.27 5.86
C TYR A 278 4.04 -13.05 5.55
N MET A 279 3.49 -13.76 4.56
CA MET A 279 2.09 -13.63 4.18
C MET A 279 1.14 -14.36 5.14
N GLY A 280 1.54 -15.51 5.68
CA GLY A 280 0.70 -16.36 6.53
C GLY A 280 0.84 -16.11 8.04
N SER A 281 2.01 -15.65 8.51
CA SER A 281 2.28 -15.49 9.94
C SER A 281 1.39 -14.46 10.66
N PRO A 282 0.87 -13.38 10.03
CA PRO A 282 -0.03 -12.46 10.72
C PRO A 282 -1.34 -13.11 11.22
N ILE A 283 -1.88 -14.10 10.50
CA ILE A 283 -3.07 -14.84 10.93
C ILE A 283 -2.75 -15.71 12.14
N GLN A 284 -1.59 -16.39 12.13
CA GLN A 284 -1.11 -17.13 13.29
C GLN A 284 -0.87 -16.21 14.49
N ALA A 285 -0.36 -14.99 14.24
CA ALA A 285 -0.12 -14.01 15.28
C ALA A 285 -1.41 -13.53 15.97
N LEU A 286 -2.45 -13.29 15.17
CA LEU A 286 -3.78 -13.02 15.72
C LEU A 286 -4.27 -14.19 16.57
N ASP A 287 -4.13 -15.43 16.08
CA ASP A 287 -4.59 -16.61 16.81
C ASP A 287 -3.86 -16.80 18.15
N TYR A 288 -2.54 -16.61 18.15
CA TYR A 288 -1.72 -16.68 19.36
C TYR A 288 -2.16 -15.64 20.40
N TYR A 289 -2.41 -14.40 19.96
CA TYR A 289 -2.96 -13.34 20.81
C TYR A 289 -4.31 -13.73 21.42
N LEU A 290 -5.23 -14.26 20.60
CA LEU A 290 -6.57 -14.65 21.06
C LEU A 290 -6.55 -15.81 22.06
N LYS A 291 -5.60 -16.75 21.91
CA LYS A 291 -5.39 -17.85 22.86
C LYS A 291 -4.72 -17.39 24.15
N ASN A 292 -3.82 -16.42 24.06
CA ASN A 292 -2.95 -16.01 25.15
C ASN A 292 -3.01 -14.50 25.45
N PRO A 293 -4.20 -13.90 25.65
CA PRO A 293 -4.33 -12.45 25.78
C PRO A 293 -3.62 -11.89 27.02
N SER A 294 -3.47 -12.70 28.08
CA SER A 294 -2.77 -12.34 29.31
C SER A 294 -1.25 -12.18 29.15
N LEU A 295 -0.67 -12.65 28.04
CA LEU A 295 0.75 -12.47 27.73
C LEU A 295 1.05 -11.09 27.09
N TYR A 296 0.02 -10.26 26.90
CA TYR A 296 0.12 -8.96 26.25
C TYR A 296 -0.24 -7.86 27.24
N ASP A 297 0.66 -6.89 27.40
CA ASP A 297 0.44 -5.73 28.28
C ASP A 297 -0.82 -4.95 27.93
N ASN A 298 -1.51 -4.42 28.94
CA ASN A 298 -2.67 -3.55 28.71
C ASN A 298 -2.26 -2.28 27.96
N ASN A 299 -3.18 -1.75 27.15
CA ASN A 299 -2.91 -0.49 26.47
C ASN A 299 -2.76 0.64 27.50
N GLN A 300 -1.77 1.50 27.28
CA GLN A 300 -1.54 2.74 28.02
C GLN A 300 -2.65 3.76 27.73
N VAL A 301 -3.20 3.74 26.51
CA VAL A 301 -4.25 4.65 26.05
C VAL A 301 -5.29 3.96 25.19
N PHE A 302 -6.47 4.56 25.09
CA PHE A 302 -7.52 4.12 24.18
C PHE A 302 -7.05 4.19 22.72
N GLY A 303 -7.11 3.08 21.99
CA GLY A 303 -6.64 3.09 20.59
C GLY A 303 -5.13 3.22 20.45
N GLU A 304 -4.33 2.76 21.43
CA GLU A 304 -2.87 2.85 21.40
C GLU A 304 -2.26 2.45 20.06
N ASN A 305 -2.71 1.33 19.47
CA ASN A 305 -2.13 0.79 18.25
C ASN A 305 -2.76 1.41 16.99
N THR A 306 -4.09 1.58 16.98
CA THR A 306 -4.89 2.05 15.84
C THR A 306 -4.80 3.56 15.66
N LEU A 307 -4.72 4.33 16.74
CA LEU A 307 -4.71 5.79 16.77
C LEU A 307 -3.31 6.35 17.08
N ILE A 308 -2.26 5.54 16.95
CA ILE A 308 -0.87 5.97 17.24
C ILE A 308 -0.47 7.26 16.51
N ALA A 309 -0.89 7.44 15.25
CA ALA A 309 -0.64 8.68 14.50
C ALA A 309 -1.32 9.91 15.12
N VAL A 310 -2.53 9.75 15.68
CA VAL A 310 -3.27 10.82 16.35
C VAL A 310 -2.52 11.24 17.61
N TYR A 311 -2.11 10.27 18.45
CA TYR A 311 -1.32 10.55 19.63
C TYR A 311 0.05 11.18 19.31
N GLY A 312 0.72 10.72 18.25
CA GLY A 312 1.95 11.33 17.77
C GLY A 312 1.76 12.80 17.36
N THR A 313 0.65 13.13 16.70
CA THR A 313 0.30 14.52 16.38
C THR A 313 -0.01 15.33 17.63
N LEU A 314 -0.80 14.81 18.56
CA LEU A 314 -1.10 15.48 19.83
C LEU A 314 0.17 15.75 20.65
N LYS A 315 1.10 14.78 20.71
CA LYS A 315 2.42 14.95 21.35
C LYS A 315 3.21 16.08 20.69
N SER A 316 3.23 16.13 19.36
CA SER A 316 3.93 17.20 18.62
C SER A 316 3.37 18.61 18.86
N LEU A 317 2.10 18.70 19.27
CA LEU A 317 1.42 19.95 19.64
C LEU A 317 1.52 20.27 21.14
N GLY A 318 2.18 19.42 21.94
CA GLY A 318 2.24 19.57 23.39
C GLY A 318 0.95 19.19 24.12
N LEU A 319 0.01 18.50 23.46
CA LEU A 319 -1.30 18.11 24.00
C LEU A 319 -1.34 16.67 24.54
N SER A 320 -0.25 15.92 24.42
CA SER A 320 -0.10 14.55 24.93
C SER A 320 1.33 14.32 25.41
N SER A 321 1.49 13.56 26.49
CA SER A 321 2.79 13.12 27.01
C SER A 321 3.11 11.66 26.68
N TYR A 322 2.16 10.89 26.14
CA TYR A 322 2.34 9.47 25.86
C TYR A 322 3.40 9.24 24.78
N ASP A 323 4.32 8.31 25.05
CA ASP A 323 5.34 7.88 24.11
C ASP A 323 4.99 6.47 23.60
N LEU A 324 4.30 6.43 22.46
CA LEU A 324 3.81 5.19 21.87
C LEU A 324 4.79 4.68 20.83
N THR A 325 5.04 3.38 20.86
CA THR A 325 5.91 2.70 19.89
C THR A 325 5.06 1.96 18.85
N PRO A 326 5.40 2.04 17.55
CA PRO A 326 4.73 1.26 16.52
C PRO A 326 5.14 -0.22 16.50
N PHE A 327 6.10 -0.63 17.34
CA PHE A 327 6.60 -2.00 17.37
C PHE A 327 5.71 -2.89 18.24
N LEU A 328 5.07 -3.87 17.58
CA LEU A 328 4.22 -4.85 18.26
C LEU A 328 5.04 -5.99 18.88
N PRO A 329 4.48 -6.70 19.89
CA PRO A 329 5.14 -7.81 20.56
C PRO A 329 5.56 -8.92 19.59
N VAL A 330 6.79 -9.41 19.75
CA VAL A 330 7.32 -10.54 18.97
C VAL A 330 6.78 -11.84 19.55
N ILE A 331 6.28 -12.71 18.69
CA ILE A 331 5.89 -14.07 19.04
C ILE A 331 6.80 -15.07 18.35
N HIS A 332 6.95 -16.23 18.98
CA HIS A 332 7.84 -17.30 18.55
C HIS A 332 7.03 -18.57 18.25
N PHE A 333 7.33 -19.21 17.12
CA PHE A 333 6.66 -20.45 16.69
C PHE A 333 7.72 -21.45 16.24
N ASN A 334 7.98 -22.54 16.98
CA ASN A 334 8.86 -23.65 16.57
C ASN A 334 10.05 -23.25 15.65
N GLY A 335 10.93 -22.35 16.11
CA GLY A 335 12.12 -21.87 15.36
C GLY A 335 11.91 -20.61 14.50
N ASP A 336 10.67 -20.17 14.33
CA ASP A 336 10.27 -18.94 13.65
C ASP A 336 9.85 -17.83 14.62
N LYS A 337 9.78 -16.59 14.12
CA LYS A 337 9.22 -15.44 14.84
C LYS A 337 8.51 -14.46 13.91
N THR A 338 7.54 -13.74 14.44
CA THR A 338 6.86 -12.63 13.75
C THR A 338 6.45 -11.55 14.74
N ASN A 339 6.26 -10.34 14.26
CA ASN A 339 5.78 -9.19 15.05
C ASN A 339 4.74 -8.38 14.27
N VAL A 340 4.13 -9.01 13.28
CA VAL A 340 3.14 -8.41 12.41
C VAL A 340 1.83 -9.14 12.63
N TYR A 341 0.76 -8.38 12.76
CA TYR A 341 -0.54 -8.88 13.14
C TYR A 341 -1.56 -8.35 12.18
N THR A 342 -2.58 -9.16 11.88
CA THR A 342 -3.66 -8.69 11.01
C THR A 342 -4.34 -7.45 11.58
N ILE A 343 -5.07 -6.71 10.73
CA ILE A 343 -5.90 -5.58 11.17
C ILE A 343 -6.84 -5.90 12.35
N TYR A 344 -7.31 -7.15 12.48
CA TYR A 344 -8.20 -7.54 13.56
C TYR A 344 -7.53 -7.52 14.93
N TYR A 345 -6.22 -7.76 15.01
CA TYR A 345 -5.49 -7.65 16.26
C TYR A 345 -5.59 -6.22 16.79
N TYR A 346 -5.34 -5.21 15.95
CA TYR A 346 -5.42 -3.80 16.33
C TYR A 346 -6.80 -3.47 16.87
N PHE A 347 -7.85 -3.87 16.17
CA PHE A 347 -9.23 -3.59 16.55
C PHE A 347 -9.61 -4.25 17.88
N ILE A 348 -9.24 -5.52 18.08
CA ILE A 348 -9.58 -6.27 19.30
C ILE A 348 -8.73 -5.77 20.46
N LYS A 349 -7.42 -5.58 20.25
CA LYS A 349 -6.49 -5.13 21.28
C LYS A 349 -6.89 -3.75 21.81
N ASP A 350 -7.28 -2.84 20.93
CA ASP A 350 -7.60 -1.47 21.32
C ASP A 350 -9.02 -1.29 21.84
N PHE A 351 -10.00 -2.03 21.29
CA PHE A 351 -11.42 -1.71 21.45
C PHE A 351 -12.31 -2.93 21.74
N GLY A 352 -11.73 -4.12 21.89
CA GLY A 352 -12.44 -5.38 22.12
C GLY A 352 -13.12 -5.95 20.87
N TYR A 353 -13.73 -7.14 21.00
CA TYR A 353 -14.26 -7.92 19.87
C TYR A 353 -15.33 -7.21 19.04
N PHE A 354 -16.21 -6.44 19.68
CA PHE A 354 -17.32 -5.77 18.99
C PHE A 354 -16.83 -4.71 17.98
N SER A 355 -15.65 -4.15 18.21
CA SER A 355 -15.06 -3.14 17.32
C SER A 355 -14.77 -3.68 15.92
N VAL A 356 -14.55 -4.99 15.77
CA VAL A 356 -14.35 -5.63 14.46
C VAL A 356 -15.53 -5.36 13.53
N LEU A 357 -16.75 -5.42 14.05
CA LEU A 357 -17.96 -5.14 13.28
C LEU A 357 -18.02 -3.67 12.88
N ILE A 358 -17.80 -2.75 13.83
CA ILE A 358 -17.90 -1.32 13.58
C ILE A 358 -16.82 -0.87 12.60
N LEU A 359 -15.55 -1.20 12.87
CA LEU A 359 -14.42 -0.69 12.11
C LEU A 359 -14.35 -1.31 10.71
N GLN A 360 -14.66 -2.60 10.54
CA GLN A 360 -14.74 -3.17 9.19
C GLN A 360 -15.90 -2.59 8.39
N LEU A 361 -17.03 -2.28 9.03
CA LEU A 361 -18.16 -1.63 8.37
C LEU A 361 -17.76 -0.23 7.88
N VAL A 362 -17.11 0.55 8.75
CA VAL A 362 -16.60 1.89 8.43
C VAL A 362 -15.55 1.84 7.33
N TYR A 363 -14.61 0.89 7.37
CA TYR A 363 -13.55 0.76 6.36
C TYR A 363 -14.14 0.34 5.01
N GLY A 364 -15.04 -0.64 5.01
CA GLY A 364 -15.77 -1.05 3.81
C GLY A 364 -16.57 0.11 3.22
N PHE A 365 -17.29 0.84 4.06
CA PHE A 365 -18.06 2.01 3.64
C PHE A 365 -17.16 3.12 3.08
N PHE A 366 -16.02 3.40 3.70
CA PHE A 366 -15.03 4.38 3.24
C PHE A 366 -14.51 4.03 1.84
N TYR A 367 -13.97 2.81 1.66
CA TYR A 367 -13.40 2.38 0.38
C TYR A 367 -14.47 2.27 -0.71
N GLY A 368 -15.63 1.72 -0.37
CA GLY A 368 -16.75 1.62 -1.29
C GLY A 368 -17.27 2.99 -1.73
N SER A 369 -17.44 3.92 -0.78
CA SER A 369 -17.92 5.28 -1.09
C SER A 369 -16.98 5.99 -2.04
N PHE A 370 -15.67 5.90 -1.78
CA PHE A 370 -14.67 6.49 -2.64
C PHE A 370 -14.73 5.87 -4.04
N TYR A 371 -14.68 4.55 -4.14
CA TYR A 371 -14.72 3.81 -5.40
C TYR A 371 -15.96 4.14 -6.23
N TYR A 372 -17.17 4.09 -5.63
CA TYR A 372 -18.40 4.38 -6.35
C TYR A 372 -18.53 5.87 -6.71
N SER A 373 -17.91 6.78 -5.95
CA SER A 373 -17.83 8.19 -6.35
C SER A 373 -16.99 8.42 -7.62
N ILE A 374 -16.02 7.54 -7.89
CA ILE A 374 -15.19 7.54 -9.11
C ILE A 374 -15.96 6.87 -10.25
N LYS A 375 -16.53 5.68 -9.99
CA LYS A 375 -17.23 4.87 -10.99
C LYS A 375 -18.54 5.50 -11.49
N LYS A 376 -19.42 5.96 -10.58
CA LYS A 376 -20.80 6.36 -10.91
C LYS A 376 -21.00 7.85 -11.15
N ARG A 377 -20.15 8.72 -10.58
CA ARG A 377 -20.25 10.18 -10.77
C ARG A 377 -19.23 10.68 -11.78
N TYR A 378 -17.97 10.82 -11.34
CA TYR A 378 -16.93 11.44 -12.15
C TYR A 378 -15.57 10.81 -11.84
N PHE A 379 -14.93 10.34 -12.90
CA PHE A 379 -13.52 9.99 -12.87
C PHE A 379 -12.70 11.28 -12.96
N THR A 380 -12.47 11.92 -11.82
CA THR A 380 -11.60 13.09 -11.74
C THR A 380 -10.17 12.69 -11.36
N PRO A 381 -9.14 13.45 -11.82
CA PRO A 381 -7.75 13.17 -11.49
C PRO A 381 -7.50 13.06 -9.99
N LEU A 382 -7.92 14.05 -9.21
CA LEU A 382 -7.70 14.09 -7.77
C LEU A 382 -8.36 12.92 -7.03
N LYS A 383 -9.56 12.49 -7.43
CA LYS A 383 -10.20 11.32 -6.79
C LYS A 383 -9.41 10.04 -7.06
N ALA A 384 -8.97 9.82 -8.29
CA ALA A 384 -8.19 8.65 -8.64
C ALA A 384 -6.83 8.64 -7.92
N ILE A 385 -6.15 9.80 -7.86
CA ILE A 385 -4.88 9.97 -7.14
C ILE A 385 -5.05 9.69 -5.65
N VAL A 386 -6.04 10.31 -4.99
CA VAL A 386 -6.25 10.12 -3.55
C VAL A 386 -6.67 8.69 -3.23
N PHE A 387 -7.52 8.06 -4.05
CA PHE A 387 -7.86 6.65 -3.87
C PHE A 387 -6.63 5.74 -3.98
N ALA A 388 -5.71 6.04 -4.90
CA ALA A 388 -4.46 5.31 -5.03
C ALA A 388 -3.50 5.53 -3.84
N LEU A 389 -3.51 6.69 -3.19
CA LEU A 389 -2.77 6.91 -1.94
C LEU A 389 -3.27 6.00 -0.81
N PHE A 390 -4.57 5.69 -0.80
CA PHE A 390 -5.20 4.73 0.14
C PHE A 390 -5.15 3.27 -0.33
N ALA A 391 -4.46 2.95 -1.41
CA ALA A 391 -4.32 1.58 -1.90
C ALA A 391 -3.59 0.68 -0.88
N TYR A 392 -2.57 1.22 -0.22
CA TYR A 392 -1.72 0.45 0.67
C TYR A 392 -2.48 -0.15 1.86
N PRO A 393 -3.26 0.62 2.65
CA PRO A 393 -4.03 0.03 3.75
C PRO A 393 -5.07 -1.00 3.34
N LEU A 394 -5.59 -0.93 2.11
CA LEU A 394 -6.50 -1.94 1.57
C LEU A 394 -5.77 -3.27 1.34
N VAL A 395 -4.63 -3.21 0.63
CA VAL A 395 -3.85 -4.38 0.21
C VAL A 395 -3.12 -5.04 1.38
N ILE A 396 -2.65 -4.27 2.35
CA ILE A 396 -1.84 -4.76 3.47
C ILE A 396 -2.67 -5.11 4.72
N SER A 397 -4.00 -5.06 4.64
CA SER A 397 -4.91 -5.26 5.79
C SER A 397 -4.77 -6.63 6.48
N PHE A 398 -4.33 -7.66 5.75
CA PHE A 398 -4.01 -8.96 6.34
C PHE A 398 -2.73 -8.93 7.22
N PHE A 399 -1.89 -7.91 7.07
CA PHE A 399 -0.55 -7.83 7.67
C PHE A 399 -0.45 -6.77 8.78
N GLN A 400 -1.27 -5.71 8.73
CA GLN A 400 -1.35 -4.65 9.75
C GLN A 400 -2.49 -3.66 9.46
N GLU A 401 -2.97 -2.97 10.51
CA GLU A 401 -3.79 -1.76 10.38
C GLU A 401 -2.88 -0.59 9.97
N THR A 402 -3.16 0.05 8.82
CA THR A 402 -2.38 1.21 8.33
C THR A 402 -3.22 2.37 7.85
N LEU A 403 -4.56 2.29 7.92
CA LEU A 403 -5.43 3.38 7.50
C LEU A 403 -5.42 4.48 8.56
N LEU A 404 -5.59 4.12 9.83
CA LEU A 404 -5.63 5.06 10.95
C LEU A 404 -4.25 5.19 11.63
N SER A 405 -3.50 4.11 11.76
CA SER A 405 -2.18 4.12 12.40
C SER A 405 -1.14 4.96 11.63
N LEU A 406 -1.39 5.19 10.33
CA LEU A 406 -0.58 6.09 9.48
C LEU A 406 -1.35 7.34 9.02
N LEU A 407 -2.43 7.73 9.71
CA LEU A 407 -3.33 8.82 9.29
C LEU A 407 -2.58 10.10 8.93
N THR A 408 -1.66 10.56 9.79
CA THR A 408 -0.86 11.77 9.56
C THR A 408 0.01 11.67 8.30
N THR A 409 0.53 10.48 8.00
CA THR A 409 1.29 10.23 6.77
C THR A 409 0.38 10.31 5.53
N HIS A 410 -0.83 9.76 5.60
CA HIS A 410 -1.80 9.85 4.50
C HIS A 410 -2.24 11.28 4.24
N ILE A 411 -2.54 12.06 5.29
CA ILE A 411 -2.90 13.48 5.17
C ILE A 411 -1.78 14.25 4.47
N ASN A 412 -0.53 14.10 4.93
CA ASN A 412 0.62 14.77 4.31
C ASN A 412 0.77 14.39 2.83
N ARG A 413 0.66 13.09 2.49
CA ARG A 413 0.72 12.64 1.09
C ARG A 413 -0.40 13.21 0.23
N ILE A 414 -1.62 13.34 0.76
CA ILE A 414 -2.74 13.97 0.05
C ILE A 414 -2.44 15.45 -0.22
N VAL A 415 -1.97 16.18 0.79
CA VAL A 415 -1.58 17.60 0.65
C VAL A 415 -0.49 17.76 -0.41
N TYR A 416 0.57 16.94 -0.36
CA TYR A 416 1.64 16.97 -1.34
C TYR A 416 1.15 16.60 -2.75
N ALA A 417 0.35 15.54 -2.89
CA ALA A 417 -0.18 15.13 -4.20
C ALA A 417 -1.07 16.22 -4.81
N PHE A 418 -1.88 16.90 -3.99
CA PHE A 418 -2.70 18.04 -4.43
C PHE A 418 -1.82 19.21 -4.88
N ALA A 419 -0.82 19.59 -4.10
CA ALA A 419 0.12 20.66 -4.46
C ALA A 419 0.88 20.35 -5.76
N ILE A 420 1.36 19.11 -5.92
CA ILE A 420 2.06 18.64 -7.13
C ILE A 420 1.13 18.69 -8.34
N TYR A 421 -0.10 18.19 -8.21
CA TYR A 421 -1.08 18.20 -9.29
C TYR A 421 -1.40 19.63 -9.76
N ILE A 422 -1.61 20.56 -8.81
CA ILE A 422 -1.82 21.98 -9.13
C ILE A 422 -0.60 22.60 -9.80
N ALA A 423 0.61 22.32 -9.31
CA ALA A 423 1.84 22.81 -9.92
C ALA A 423 1.96 22.33 -11.38
N ILE A 424 1.66 21.06 -11.66
CA ILE A 424 1.66 20.51 -13.02
C ILE A 424 0.62 21.23 -13.90
N ASP A 425 -0.60 21.44 -13.41
CA ASP A 425 -1.64 22.18 -14.14
C ASP A 425 -1.17 23.60 -14.47
N LEU A 426 -0.63 24.33 -13.50
CA LEU A 426 -0.09 25.69 -13.70
C LEU A 426 1.03 25.70 -14.75
N PHE A 427 2.02 24.81 -14.63
CA PHE A 427 3.12 24.71 -15.60
C PHE A 427 2.67 24.26 -16.99
N SER A 428 1.55 23.56 -17.12
CA SER A 428 0.98 23.17 -18.41
C SER A 428 0.39 24.36 -19.18
N ARG A 429 -0.04 25.41 -18.46
CA ARG A 429 -0.64 26.63 -19.03
C ARG A 429 0.41 27.66 -19.45
N VAL A 430 1.61 27.60 -18.87
CA VAL A 430 2.72 28.49 -19.22
C VAL A 430 3.33 28.05 -20.56
N ARG A 431 2.91 28.69 -21.65
CA ARG A 431 3.60 28.57 -22.95
C ARG A 431 4.88 29.39 -22.90
N PHE A 432 6.03 28.73 -22.85
CA PHE A 432 7.30 29.39 -23.13
C PHE A 432 7.31 29.80 -24.61
N THR A 433 7.11 31.08 -24.89
CA THR A 433 7.34 31.66 -26.21
C THR A 433 8.84 31.61 -26.49
N THR A 434 9.28 30.54 -27.17
CA THR A 434 10.61 30.53 -27.78
C THR A 434 10.59 31.59 -28.89
N ARG A 435 11.14 32.77 -28.60
CA ARG A 435 11.35 33.86 -29.55
C ARG A 435 12.22 33.31 -30.68
N GLY A 436 11.60 32.99 -31.82
CA GLY A 436 12.30 32.48 -32.99
C GLY A 436 13.37 33.48 -33.42
N ARG A 437 14.63 33.03 -33.46
CA ARG A 437 15.68 33.71 -34.23
C ARG A 437 15.21 33.72 -35.69
N LYS A 438 14.90 34.91 -36.21
CA LYS A 438 14.84 35.14 -37.65
C LYS A 438 16.24 34.84 -38.18
N VAL A 439 16.37 33.75 -38.95
CA VAL A 439 17.47 33.60 -39.89
C VAL A 439 17.09 34.48 -41.07
N SER A 440 17.71 35.65 -41.19
CA SER A 440 17.73 36.39 -42.45
C SER A 440 18.75 35.72 -43.35
N VAL A 441 18.27 35.33 -44.54
CA VAL A 441 19.05 34.86 -45.69
C VAL A 441 20.12 35.86 -46.07
#